data_AF-A0A1Z3CIG3-F1
#
_entry.id   AF-A0A1Z3CIG3-F1
#
_cell.length_a   1.000
_cell.length_b   1.000
_cell.length_c   1.000
_cell.angle_alpha   90.00
_cell.angle_beta   90.00
_cell.angle_gamma   90.00
#
_symmetry.space_group_name_H-M   'P 1'
#
loop_
_entity.id
_entity.type
_entity.pdbx_description
1 polymer ?
#
loop_
_entity_poly.entity_id
_entity_poly.type
_entity_poly.pdbx_seq_one_letter_code
_entity_poly.pdbx_strand_id
1 'polypeptide(L)'
;MKIKKNGFYLIKDEFFKKMNDSSLPLQKNGRPMYYCIEDKNNKNIFWVIPMTTKMDKVNRIITQEGGEDKCKIYVINSSEKNSAFNIQDIFPIKENYIEREYTKNGVHYLLKNKALIEKVEKRAKDIISSKMTKKEIGKNEINIRKIYKTLEKELILENSENQVKNYNCLTGELINIQNHSSGENKWIARKDIEKFRIEKKENAKEIIANIYLKMSEKELKEYIKNKGNEEVKNLSDEEKLYQIPITYYNISDLKITKEIEQKFVPMKEKKKSQEIENSKGQGIGD
;
A
#
# COMPACT_ATOMS: atom_id res chain seq x y z
N MET A 1 -12.44 7.76 -10.16
CA MET A 1 -13.12 7.48 -11.45
C MET A 1 -13.40 6.00 -11.52
N LYS A 2 -14.66 5.57 -11.46
CA LYS A 2 -14.97 4.13 -11.50
C LYS A 2 -14.56 3.52 -12.85
N ILE A 3 -13.53 2.68 -12.83
CA ILE A 3 -13.06 2.02 -14.04
C ILE A 3 -14.03 0.92 -14.49
N LYS A 4 -14.14 0.77 -15.81
CA LYS A 4 -14.98 -0.21 -16.49
C LYS A 4 -14.10 -1.29 -17.14
N LYS A 5 -14.42 -2.54 -16.84
CA LYS A 5 -13.79 -3.72 -17.46
C LYS A 5 -13.91 -3.63 -18.99
N ASN A 6 -12.88 -4.10 -19.68
CA ASN A 6 -12.72 -4.02 -21.14
C ASN A 6 -12.60 -2.59 -21.69
N GLY A 7 -12.36 -1.60 -20.84
CA GLY A 7 -12.12 -0.22 -21.25
C GLY A 7 -10.66 0.08 -21.55
N PHE A 8 -10.43 1.09 -22.36
CA PHE A 8 -9.10 1.62 -22.66
C PHE A 8 -8.84 2.92 -21.89
N TYR A 9 -7.61 3.10 -21.43
CA TYR A 9 -7.23 4.23 -20.55
C TYR A 9 -5.86 4.79 -20.89
N LEU A 10 -5.63 6.03 -20.43
CA LEU A 10 -4.31 6.62 -20.29
C LEU A 10 -3.87 6.58 -18.82
N ILE A 11 -2.57 6.43 -18.58
CA ILE A 11 -1.99 6.24 -17.25
C ILE A 11 -1.18 7.49 -16.93
N LYS A 12 -1.21 7.92 -15.67
CA LYS A 12 -0.43 9.08 -15.21
C LYS A 12 1.06 8.78 -15.32
N ASP A 13 1.83 9.76 -15.80
CA ASP A 13 3.30 9.69 -15.83
C ASP A 13 3.92 9.38 -14.45
N GLU A 14 3.24 9.78 -13.36
CA GLU A 14 3.63 9.48 -11.98
C GLU A 14 3.83 7.98 -11.76
N PHE A 15 3.00 7.12 -12.34
CA PHE A 15 3.13 5.67 -12.22
C PHE A 15 4.50 5.21 -12.76
N PHE A 16 4.85 5.64 -13.96
CA PHE A 16 6.09 5.24 -14.62
C PHE A 16 7.32 5.79 -13.88
N LYS A 17 7.26 7.05 -13.44
CA LYS A 17 8.32 7.66 -12.62
C LYS A 17 8.54 6.90 -11.32
N LYS A 18 7.46 6.50 -10.66
CA LYS A 18 7.51 5.78 -9.37
C LYS A 18 8.04 4.36 -9.51
N MET A 19 7.56 3.62 -10.51
CA MET A 19 8.03 2.25 -10.74
C MET A 19 9.50 2.22 -11.16
N ASN A 20 9.96 3.27 -11.86
CA ASN A 20 11.33 3.44 -12.35
C ASN A 20 11.83 2.16 -13.05
N ASP A 21 10.98 1.57 -13.89
CA ASP A 21 11.25 0.34 -14.63
C ASP A 21 11.29 0.70 -16.13
N SER A 22 12.51 0.69 -16.69
CA SER A 22 12.75 1.02 -18.11
C SER A 22 12.11 0.04 -19.10
N SER A 23 11.69 -1.14 -18.63
CA SER A 23 10.99 -2.12 -19.47
C SER A 23 9.50 -1.80 -19.62
N LEU A 24 8.95 -0.89 -18.81
CA LEU A 24 7.56 -0.49 -18.94
C LEU A 24 7.29 0.20 -20.29
N PRO A 25 6.14 -0.08 -20.92
CA PRO A 25 5.77 0.52 -22.19
C PRO A 25 5.55 2.03 -22.03
N LEU A 26 6.38 2.84 -22.69
CA LEU A 26 6.18 4.28 -22.74
C LEU A 26 4.82 4.63 -23.37
N GLN A 27 4.18 5.68 -22.85
CA GLN A 27 2.93 6.23 -23.39
C GLN A 27 3.10 7.37 -24.39
N LYS A 28 4.24 7.42 -25.10
CA LYS A 28 4.45 8.39 -26.18
C LYS A 28 3.21 8.43 -27.10
N ASN A 29 2.64 9.62 -27.28
CA ASN A 29 1.44 9.87 -28.09
C ASN A 29 0.11 9.27 -27.56
N GLY A 30 -0.04 9.08 -26.25
CA GLY A 30 -1.32 8.64 -25.67
C GLY A 30 -1.64 7.17 -25.99
N ARG A 31 -0.63 6.29 -25.89
CA ARG A 31 -0.79 4.84 -26.11
C ARG A 31 -1.86 4.28 -25.17
N PRO A 32 -2.96 3.70 -25.69
CA PRO A 32 -4.03 3.18 -24.85
C PRO A 32 -3.63 1.89 -24.12
N MET A 33 -4.07 1.80 -22.88
CA MET A 33 -3.90 0.64 -21.99
C MET A 33 -5.25 -0.03 -21.78
N TYR A 34 -5.37 -1.28 -22.20
CA TYR A 34 -6.59 -2.06 -22.12
C TYR A 34 -6.74 -2.71 -20.74
N TYR A 35 -7.79 -2.36 -20.00
CA TYR A 35 -8.12 -3.04 -18.74
C TYR A 35 -8.74 -4.41 -19.04
N CYS A 36 -7.96 -5.46 -18.72
CA CYS A 36 -8.28 -6.83 -19.06
C CYS A 36 -8.92 -7.58 -17.87
N ILE A 37 -8.23 -7.65 -16.73
CA ILE A 37 -8.56 -8.57 -15.62
C ILE A 37 -8.49 -7.83 -14.29
N GLU A 38 -9.52 -7.95 -13.46
CA GLU A 38 -9.44 -7.62 -12.02
C GLU A 38 -8.59 -8.67 -11.31
N ASP A 39 -7.67 -8.24 -10.45
CA ASP A 39 -6.85 -9.19 -9.70
C ASP A 39 -7.70 -10.01 -8.74
N LYS A 40 -7.41 -11.32 -8.66
CA LYS A 40 -8.19 -12.27 -7.85
C LYS A 40 -8.02 -12.06 -6.34
N ASN A 41 -6.85 -11.60 -5.92
CA ASN A 41 -6.48 -11.46 -4.52
C ASN A 41 -6.73 -10.04 -4.01
N ASN A 42 -6.71 -9.04 -4.90
CA ASN A 42 -6.87 -7.64 -4.54
C ASN A 42 -7.74 -6.87 -5.55
N LYS A 43 -9.00 -6.59 -5.17
CA LYS A 43 -9.98 -5.89 -6.03
C LYS A 43 -9.59 -4.45 -6.42
N ASN A 44 -8.60 -3.86 -5.74
CA ASN A 44 -8.09 -2.53 -6.07
C ASN A 44 -6.91 -2.58 -7.06
N ILE A 45 -6.50 -3.78 -7.48
CA ILE A 45 -5.46 -4.00 -8.48
C ILE A 45 -6.09 -4.56 -9.75
N PHE A 46 -5.67 -4.01 -10.87
CA PHE A 46 -6.17 -4.32 -12.20
C PHE A 46 -5.00 -4.62 -13.13
N TRP A 47 -5.17 -5.56 -14.03
CA TRP A 47 -4.17 -5.92 -15.04
C TRP A 47 -4.50 -5.24 -16.36
N VAL A 48 -3.56 -4.43 -16.84
CA VAL A 48 -3.70 -3.66 -18.08
C VAL A 48 -2.71 -4.11 -19.14
N ILE A 49 -3.14 -4.07 -20.40
CA ILE A 49 -2.36 -4.51 -21.55
C ILE A 49 -2.12 -3.32 -22.49
N PRO A 50 -0.86 -3.02 -22.82
CA PRO A 50 -0.56 -1.95 -23.75
C PRO A 50 -0.92 -2.35 -25.19
N MET A 51 -1.59 -1.46 -25.92
CA MET A 51 -1.85 -1.65 -27.35
C MET A 51 -0.62 -1.34 -28.19
N THR A 52 -0.41 -2.01 -29.32
CA THR A 52 0.68 -1.68 -30.26
C THR A 52 0.14 -1.52 -31.67
N THR A 53 0.72 -0.57 -32.42
CA THR A 53 0.46 -0.36 -33.85
C THR A 53 1.62 -0.86 -34.72
N LYS A 54 2.69 -1.39 -34.12
CA LYS A 54 3.87 -1.93 -34.82
C LYS A 54 3.57 -3.30 -35.45
N MET A 55 2.65 -3.32 -36.41
CA MET A 55 2.09 -4.55 -36.98
C MET A 55 3.13 -5.39 -37.72
N ASP A 56 4.13 -4.80 -38.35
CA ASP A 56 5.19 -5.59 -39.03
C ASP A 56 5.94 -6.50 -38.04
N LYS A 57 6.27 -5.97 -36.86
CA LYS A 57 6.89 -6.75 -35.78
C LYS A 57 5.94 -7.83 -35.26
N VAL A 58 4.68 -7.48 -35.04
CA VAL A 58 3.66 -8.41 -34.53
C VAL A 58 3.43 -9.56 -35.50
N ASN A 59 3.20 -9.26 -36.77
CA ASN A 59 2.97 -10.24 -37.83
C ASN A 59 4.19 -11.15 -38.01
N ARG A 60 5.40 -10.59 -38.00
CA ARG A 60 6.63 -11.39 -38.06
C ARG A 60 6.71 -12.42 -36.94
N ILE A 61 6.47 -12.00 -35.70
CA ILE A 61 6.52 -12.88 -34.52
C ILE A 61 5.42 -13.94 -34.59
N ILE A 62 4.19 -13.54 -34.93
CA ILE A 62 3.06 -14.47 -35.07
C ILE A 62 3.35 -15.54 -36.13
N THR A 63 3.89 -15.15 -37.29
CA THR A 63 4.28 -16.08 -38.34
C THR A 63 5.40 -17.02 -37.87
N GLN A 64 6.41 -16.50 -37.18
CA GLN A 64 7.51 -17.31 -36.61
C GLN A 64 7.01 -18.32 -35.57
N GLU A 65 6.00 -17.98 -34.79
CA GLU A 65 5.36 -18.89 -33.82
C GLU A 65 4.37 -19.86 -34.48
N GLY A 66 4.17 -19.79 -35.80
CA GLY A 66 3.34 -20.71 -36.57
C GLY A 66 1.85 -20.35 -36.60
N GLY A 67 1.52 -19.06 -36.49
CA GLY A 67 0.17 -18.52 -36.56
C GLY A 67 -0.30 -17.91 -35.24
N GLU A 68 -1.37 -17.11 -35.29
CA GLU A 68 -1.81 -16.33 -34.13
C GLU A 68 -2.19 -17.23 -32.97
N ASP A 69 -2.80 -18.38 -33.22
CA ASP A 69 -3.28 -19.29 -32.18
C ASP A 69 -2.15 -19.92 -31.36
N LYS A 70 -0.96 -20.06 -31.96
CA LYS A 70 0.26 -20.50 -31.28
C LYS A 70 1.00 -19.35 -30.59
N CYS A 71 0.73 -18.10 -30.99
CA CYS A 71 1.37 -16.93 -30.42
C CYS A 71 0.86 -16.62 -29.02
N LYS A 72 1.77 -16.58 -28.04
CA LYS A 72 1.41 -16.33 -26.64
C LYS A 72 1.42 -14.84 -26.29
N ILE A 73 2.29 -14.08 -26.96
CA ILE A 73 2.69 -12.73 -26.54
C ILE A 73 1.91 -11.60 -27.20
N TYR A 74 1.26 -11.86 -28.34
CA TYR A 74 0.40 -10.91 -29.03
C TYR A 74 -0.98 -11.50 -29.31
N VAL A 75 -1.99 -10.63 -29.42
CA VAL A 75 -3.31 -10.93 -30.00
C VAL A 75 -3.63 -9.83 -30.99
N ILE A 76 -4.00 -10.17 -32.22
CA ILE A 76 -4.42 -9.20 -33.24
C ILE A 76 -5.79 -8.64 -32.86
N ASN A 77 -5.93 -7.32 -32.95
CA ASN A 77 -7.20 -6.68 -32.63
C ASN A 77 -8.16 -6.75 -33.83
N SER A 78 -9.09 -7.70 -33.80
CA SER A 78 -10.12 -7.82 -34.84
C SER A 78 -11.20 -6.72 -34.79
N SER A 79 -11.21 -5.89 -33.74
CA SER A 79 -12.17 -4.77 -33.58
C SER A 79 -11.63 -3.44 -34.10
N GLU A 80 -10.32 -3.34 -34.39
CA GLU A 80 -9.69 -2.13 -34.90
C GLU A 80 -8.50 -2.46 -35.79
N LYS A 81 -8.49 -1.89 -36.99
CA LYS A 81 -7.43 -2.09 -37.97
C LYS A 81 -6.06 -1.68 -37.42
N ASN A 82 -5.03 -2.42 -37.83
CA ASN A 82 -3.62 -2.10 -37.58
C ASN A 82 -3.24 -1.97 -36.10
N SER A 83 -3.86 -2.77 -35.22
CA SER A 83 -3.49 -2.81 -33.82
C SER A 83 -3.47 -4.22 -33.25
N ALA A 84 -2.73 -4.40 -32.17
CA ALA A 84 -2.64 -5.65 -31.43
C ALA A 84 -2.48 -5.40 -29.93
N PHE A 85 -2.90 -6.37 -29.13
CA PHE A 85 -2.67 -6.42 -27.68
C PHE A 85 -1.30 -7.00 -27.42
N ASN A 86 -0.41 -6.25 -26.78
CA ASN A 86 0.92 -6.73 -26.41
C ASN A 86 0.87 -7.38 -25.02
N ILE A 87 0.40 -8.62 -24.96
CA ILE A 87 0.16 -9.38 -23.73
C ILE A 87 1.48 -9.62 -22.97
N GLN A 88 2.61 -9.73 -23.69
CA GLN A 88 3.94 -9.82 -23.07
C GLN A 88 4.19 -8.70 -22.07
N ASP A 89 3.74 -7.50 -22.39
CA ASP A 89 4.00 -6.31 -21.58
C ASP A 89 2.82 -5.96 -20.67
N ILE A 90 2.02 -6.95 -20.28
CA ILE A 90 0.98 -6.80 -19.26
C ILE A 90 1.58 -6.41 -17.91
N PHE A 91 0.93 -5.49 -17.19
CA PHE A 91 1.35 -5.09 -15.85
C PHE A 91 0.16 -4.71 -14.96
N PRO A 92 0.32 -4.76 -13.62
CA PRO A 92 -0.72 -4.38 -12.68
C PRO A 92 -0.72 -2.87 -12.41
N ILE A 93 -1.89 -2.32 -12.11
CA ILE A 93 -2.13 -0.91 -11.77
C ILE A 93 -3.28 -0.77 -10.77
N LYS A 94 -3.42 0.37 -10.11
CA LYS A 94 -4.60 0.77 -9.31
C LYS A 94 -5.27 2.02 -9.86
N GLU A 95 -6.52 2.26 -9.47
CA GLU A 95 -7.35 3.35 -9.99
C GLU A 95 -6.67 4.73 -9.94
N ASN A 96 -5.97 5.05 -8.85
CA ASN A 96 -5.34 6.35 -8.63
C ASN A 96 -4.26 6.71 -9.67
N TYR A 97 -3.70 5.72 -10.37
CA TYR A 97 -2.71 5.92 -11.43
C TYR A 97 -3.34 6.04 -12.82
N ILE A 98 -4.65 5.90 -12.96
CA ILE A 98 -5.33 6.15 -14.23
C ILE A 98 -5.56 7.65 -14.37
N GLU A 99 -5.13 8.19 -15.51
CA GLU A 99 -5.29 9.61 -15.81
C GLU A 99 -6.72 9.89 -16.28
N ARG A 100 -7.15 9.17 -17.33
CA ARG A 100 -8.49 9.30 -17.92
C ARG A 100 -8.83 8.13 -18.83
N GLU A 101 -10.10 8.06 -19.19
CA GLU A 101 -10.63 7.21 -20.26
C GLU A 101 -9.95 7.56 -21.60
N TYR A 102 -9.57 6.53 -22.36
CA TYR A 102 -9.18 6.69 -23.76
C TYR A 102 -10.44 6.80 -24.61
N THR A 103 -10.57 7.89 -25.34
CA THR A 103 -11.78 8.22 -26.08
C THR A 103 -11.58 8.11 -27.59
N LYS A 104 -12.65 7.72 -28.29
CA LYS A 104 -12.79 7.83 -29.75
C LYS A 104 -14.03 8.66 -30.01
N ASN A 105 -13.89 9.74 -30.80
CA ASN A 105 -14.98 10.69 -31.06
C ASN A 105 -15.65 11.19 -29.76
N GLY A 106 -14.85 11.48 -28.72
CA GLY A 106 -15.33 11.95 -27.42
C GLY A 106 -15.96 10.88 -26.51
N VAL A 107 -16.12 9.64 -26.98
CA VAL A 107 -16.73 8.55 -26.22
C VAL A 107 -15.66 7.57 -25.72
N HIS A 108 -15.77 7.13 -24.46
CA HIS A 108 -14.89 6.10 -23.90
C HIS A 108 -14.88 4.84 -24.77
N TYR A 109 -13.69 4.43 -25.19
CA TYR A 109 -13.54 3.23 -25.98
C TYR A 109 -13.61 1.99 -25.06
N LEU A 110 -14.59 1.13 -25.35
CA LEU A 110 -14.79 -0.17 -24.71
C LEU A 110 -14.72 -1.27 -25.77
N LEU A 111 -13.97 -2.34 -25.49
CA LEU A 111 -13.96 -3.52 -26.33
C LEU A 111 -15.27 -4.29 -26.15
N LYS A 112 -15.96 -4.59 -27.24
CA LYS A 112 -17.27 -5.27 -27.23
C LYS A 112 -17.22 -6.70 -27.79
N ASN A 113 -16.21 -7.03 -28.59
CA ASN A 113 -16.10 -8.35 -29.23
C ASN A 113 -15.78 -9.43 -28.17
N LYS A 114 -16.77 -10.25 -27.82
CA LYS A 114 -16.66 -11.30 -26.78
C LYS A 114 -15.56 -12.32 -27.07
N ALA A 115 -15.50 -12.83 -28.30
CA ALA A 115 -14.49 -13.83 -28.69
C ALA A 115 -13.06 -13.28 -28.56
N LEU A 116 -12.86 -12.02 -28.94
CA LEU A 116 -11.57 -11.35 -28.76
C LEU A 116 -11.25 -11.12 -27.27
N ILE A 117 -12.22 -10.69 -26.47
CA ILE A 117 -12.07 -10.51 -25.01
C ILE A 117 -11.64 -11.83 -24.36
N GLU A 118 -12.33 -12.94 -24.67
CA GLU A 118 -12.00 -14.26 -24.13
C GLU A 118 -10.60 -14.72 -24.54
N LYS A 119 -10.21 -14.51 -25.80
CA LYS A 119 -8.87 -14.82 -26.32
C LYS A 119 -7.78 -14.03 -25.57
N VAL A 120 -7.98 -12.72 -25.41
CA VAL A 120 -7.05 -11.82 -24.69
C VAL A 120 -6.96 -12.20 -23.22
N GLU A 121 -8.09 -12.41 -22.54
CA GLU A 121 -8.12 -12.79 -21.13
C GLU A 121 -7.43 -14.12 -20.87
N LYS A 122 -7.65 -15.13 -21.72
CA LYS A 122 -7.01 -16.45 -21.58
C LYS A 122 -5.49 -16.32 -21.63
N ARG A 123 -4.95 -15.65 -22.66
CA ARG A 123 -3.50 -15.44 -22.79
C ARG A 123 -2.92 -14.57 -21.68
N ALA A 124 -3.66 -13.55 -21.24
CA ALA A 124 -3.25 -12.70 -20.13
C ALA A 124 -3.09 -13.51 -18.84
N LYS A 125 -4.05 -14.39 -18.50
CA LYS A 125 -3.96 -15.26 -17.32
C LYS A 125 -2.73 -16.17 -17.38
N ASP A 126 -2.45 -16.77 -18.54
CA ASP A 126 -1.28 -17.62 -18.74
C ASP A 126 0.04 -16.85 -18.53
N ILE A 127 0.16 -15.66 -19.12
CA ILE A 127 1.36 -14.81 -18.97
C ILE A 127 1.53 -14.31 -17.54
N ILE A 128 0.46 -13.82 -16.90
CA ILE A 128 0.50 -13.37 -15.50
C ILE A 128 0.97 -14.53 -14.61
N SER A 129 0.37 -15.71 -14.72
CA SER A 129 0.76 -16.88 -13.92
C SER A 129 2.23 -17.25 -14.12
N SER A 130 2.68 -17.30 -15.37
CA SER A 130 4.07 -17.61 -15.71
C SER A 130 5.04 -16.58 -15.12
N LYS A 131 4.79 -15.29 -15.31
CA LYS A 131 5.65 -14.21 -14.82
C LYS A 131 5.62 -14.06 -13.29
N MET A 132 4.48 -14.33 -12.65
CA MET A 132 4.35 -14.30 -11.19
C MET A 132 5.05 -15.47 -10.51
N THR A 133 5.41 -16.55 -11.22
CA THR A 133 6.08 -17.75 -10.67
C THR A 133 7.55 -17.90 -11.11
N LYS A 134 7.95 -17.22 -12.19
CA LYS A 134 9.31 -17.21 -12.75
C LYS A 134 10.40 -16.79 -11.74
N LYS A 135 11.49 -17.54 -11.57
CA LYS A 135 12.56 -17.21 -10.59
C LYS A 135 13.37 -15.97 -11.01
N GLU A 136 13.80 -15.92 -12.26
CA GLU A 136 14.65 -14.85 -12.81
C GLU A 136 13.87 -14.00 -13.80
N ILE A 137 14.19 -12.70 -13.85
CA ILE A 137 13.52 -11.73 -14.72
C ILE A 137 14.50 -11.34 -15.81
N GLY A 138 14.06 -11.42 -17.08
CA GLY A 138 14.90 -11.03 -18.19
C GLY A 138 15.27 -9.54 -18.15
N LYS A 139 16.45 -9.18 -18.68
CA LYS A 139 16.98 -7.79 -18.66
C LYS A 139 16.00 -6.73 -19.19
N ASN A 140 15.15 -7.09 -20.15
CA ASN A 140 14.16 -6.20 -20.78
C ASN A 140 12.71 -6.64 -20.51
N GLU A 141 12.50 -7.39 -19.43
CA GLU A 141 11.18 -7.89 -19.04
C GLU A 141 10.64 -7.07 -17.87
N ILE A 142 9.37 -6.65 -17.97
CA ILE A 142 8.69 -5.94 -16.89
C ILE A 142 8.66 -6.80 -15.63
N ASN A 143 9.15 -6.25 -14.52
CA ASN A 143 9.10 -6.91 -13.22
C ASN A 143 7.73 -6.73 -12.57
N ILE A 144 6.73 -7.46 -13.08
CA ILE A 144 5.34 -7.34 -12.61
C ILE A 144 5.19 -7.62 -11.12
N ARG A 145 6.06 -8.47 -10.54
CA ARG A 145 6.06 -8.79 -9.11
C ARG A 145 6.48 -7.59 -8.26
N LYS A 146 7.52 -6.87 -8.68
CA LYS A 146 7.98 -5.66 -8.00
C LYS A 146 6.87 -4.61 -8.02
N ILE A 147 6.26 -4.39 -9.19
CA ILE A 147 5.13 -3.46 -9.35
C ILE A 147 3.97 -3.86 -8.43
N TYR A 148 3.55 -5.13 -8.48
CA TYR A 148 2.46 -5.66 -7.65
C TYR A 148 2.72 -5.45 -6.15
N LYS A 149 3.91 -5.82 -5.65
CA LYS A 149 4.31 -5.61 -4.25
C LYS A 149 4.32 -4.13 -3.85
N THR A 150 4.75 -3.24 -4.75
CA THR A 150 4.69 -1.79 -4.50
C THR A 150 3.25 -1.32 -4.34
N LEU A 151 2.35 -1.75 -5.22
CA LEU A 151 0.93 -1.40 -5.14
C LEU A 151 0.26 -1.94 -3.87
N GLU A 152 0.56 -3.19 -3.48
CA GLU A 152 0.06 -3.76 -2.23
C GLU A 152 0.50 -2.95 -1.00
N LYS A 153 1.79 -2.57 -0.93
CA LYS A 153 2.29 -1.73 0.15
C LYS A 153 1.57 -0.39 0.22
N GLU A 154 1.33 0.25 -0.92
CA GLU A 154 0.57 1.51 -0.95
C GLU A 154 -0.85 1.32 -0.46
N LEU A 155 -1.55 0.28 -0.89
CA LEU A 155 -2.91 0.01 -0.44
C LEU A 155 -2.97 -0.29 1.06
N ILE A 156 -1.97 -1.00 1.60
CA ILE A 156 -1.84 -1.23 3.05
C ILE A 156 -1.63 0.11 3.78
N LEU A 157 -0.76 0.98 3.27
CA LEU A 157 -0.50 2.30 3.86
C LEU A 157 -1.75 3.19 3.80
N GLU A 158 -2.43 3.27 2.66
CA GLU A 158 -3.69 4.01 2.48
C GLU A 158 -4.77 3.50 3.45
N ASN A 159 -4.88 2.19 3.63
CA ASN A 159 -5.79 1.60 4.62
C ASN A 159 -5.37 1.90 6.07
N SER A 160 -4.07 2.00 6.35
CA SER A 160 -3.57 2.36 7.68
C SER A 160 -3.74 3.84 8.01
N GLU A 161 -3.65 4.72 7.02
CA GLU A 161 -3.90 6.16 7.17
C GLU A 161 -5.39 6.46 7.36
N ASN A 162 -6.26 5.67 6.73
CA ASN A 162 -7.71 5.73 6.89
C ASN A 162 -8.23 4.98 8.15
N GLN A 163 -7.38 4.24 8.86
CA GLN A 163 -7.75 3.67 10.16
C GLN A 163 -7.72 4.76 11.22
N VAL A 164 -8.76 4.79 12.05
CA VAL A 164 -8.81 5.66 13.23
C VAL A 164 -7.59 5.35 14.10
N LYS A 165 -6.66 6.30 14.20
CA LYS A 165 -5.43 6.12 14.95
C LYS A 165 -5.75 6.06 16.44
N ASN A 166 -5.40 4.94 17.07
CA ASN A 166 -5.53 4.78 18.52
C ASN A 166 -4.50 5.66 19.21
N TYR A 167 -4.91 6.33 20.28
CA TYR A 167 -4.02 7.22 21.03
C TYR A 167 -4.38 7.25 22.52
N ASN A 168 -3.39 7.57 23.34
CA ASN A 168 -3.59 7.79 24.77
C ASN A 168 -4.29 9.13 24.95
N CYS A 169 -5.53 9.13 25.43
CA CYS A 169 -6.29 10.38 25.53
C CYS A 169 -5.79 11.31 26.63
N LEU A 170 -4.94 10.88 27.56
CA LEU A 170 -4.33 11.76 28.57
C LEU A 170 -2.99 12.37 28.12
N THR A 171 -2.25 11.71 27.23
CA THR A 171 -0.93 12.20 26.76
C THR A 171 -0.94 12.71 25.32
N GLY A 172 -1.93 12.31 24.53
CA GLY A 172 -2.07 12.60 23.10
C GLY A 172 -1.24 11.66 22.23
N GLU A 173 -0.45 10.77 22.80
CA GLU A 173 0.50 9.94 22.07
C GLU A 173 -0.19 8.80 21.32
N LEU A 174 0.27 8.54 20.10
CA LEU A 174 -0.21 7.42 19.29
C LEU A 174 0.14 6.08 19.93
N ILE A 175 -0.83 5.16 19.92
CA ILE A 175 -0.68 3.80 20.39
C ILE A 175 -0.86 2.87 19.19
N ASN A 176 0.13 2.02 18.94
CA ASN A 176 0.08 1.05 17.85
C ASN A 176 -0.63 -0.24 18.29
N ILE A 177 -1.97 -0.20 18.32
CA ILE A 177 -2.84 -1.34 18.67
C ILE A 177 -4.00 -1.45 17.67
N GLN A 178 -4.63 -2.64 17.63
CA GLN A 178 -5.84 -2.87 16.84
C GLN A 178 -7.01 -2.02 17.36
N ASN A 179 -7.91 -1.64 16.46
CA ASN A 179 -9.09 -0.86 16.81
C ASN A 179 -10.01 -1.64 17.74
N HIS A 180 -10.58 -0.93 18.71
CA HIS A 180 -11.59 -1.48 19.60
C HIS A 180 -12.87 -1.77 18.81
N SER A 181 -13.62 -2.81 19.21
CA SER A 181 -14.86 -3.21 18.52
C SER A 181 -15.96 -2.15 18.55
N SER A 182 -15.89 -1.19 19.48
CA SER A 182 -16.81 -0.04 19.53
C SER A 182 -16.49 1.06 18.49
N GLY A 183 -15.33 1.00 17.83
CA GLY A 183 -14.83 2.07 16.96
C GLY A 183 -14.18 3.25 17.70
N GLU A 184 -14.18 3.24 19.03
CA GLU A 184 -13.53 4.26 19.86
C GLU A 184 -12.00 4.11 19.84
N ASN A 185 -11.29 5.24 19.65
CA ASN A 185 -9.85 5.30 19.49
C ASN A 185 -9.09 5.96 20.64
N LYS A 186 -9.81 6.38 21.68
CA LYS A 186 -9.24 6.89 22.93
C LYS A 186 -8.96 5.74 23.90
N TRP A 187 -7.74 5.71 24.43
CA TRP A 187 -7.27 4.71 25.38
C TRP A 187 -6.60 5.35 26.59
N ILE A 188 -6.63 4.67 27.73
CA ILE A 188 -5.97 5.11 28.97
C ILE A 188 -5.03 4.00 29.45
N ALA A 189 -3.80 4.37 29.81
CA ALA A 189 -2.83 3.44 30.38
C ALA A 189 -3.28 2.97 31.77
N ARG A 190 -3.02 1.72 32.11
CA ARG A 190 -3.38 1.12 33.41
C ARG A 190 -2.90 1.95 34.60
N LYS A 191 -1.68 2.50 34.54
CA LYS A 191 -1.12 3.36 35.59
C LYS A 191 -2.01 4.59 35.88
N ASP A 192 -2.61 5.17 34.85
CA ASP A 192 -3.45 6.36 34.98
C ASP A 192 -4.85 5.99 35.48
N ILE A 193 -5.37 4.82 35.09
CA ILE A 193 -6.61 4.25 35.66
C ILE A 193 -6.46 4.05 37.16
N GLU A 194 -5.33 3.48 37.60
CA GLU A 194 -5.02 3.26 39.02
C GLU A 194 -4.82 4.59 39.76
N LYS A 195 -4.04 5.52 39.18
CA LYS A 195 -3.80 6.86 39.74
C LYS A 195 -5.07 7.66 39.94
N PHE A 196 -5.97 7.64 38.95
CA PHE A 196 -7.23 8.40 38.99
C PHE A 196 -8.42 7.60 39.54
N ARG A 197 -8.20 6.35 39.98
CA ARG A 197 -9.23 5.45 40.51
C ARG A 197 -10.45 5.32 39.57
N ILE A 198 -10.18 5.20 38.26
CA ILE A 198 -11.23 5.05 37.24
C ILE A 198 -11.84 3.65 37.34
N GLU A 199 -13.14 3.57 37.53
CA GLU A 199 -13.85 2.30 37.56
C GLU A 199 -13.91 1.64 36.17
N LYS A 200 -13.68 0.33 36.13
CA LYS A 200 -13.81 -0.51 34.94
C LYS A 200 -15.22 -1.08 34.87
N LYS A 201 -15.75 -1.28 33.66
CA LYS A 201 -16.98 -2.05 33.44
C LYS A 201 -16.68 -3.55 33.58
N GLU A 202 -17.70 -4.36 33.85
CA GLU A 202 -17.54 -5.81 34.13
C GLU A 202 -16.78 -6.57 33.03
N ASN A 203 -16.95 -6.18 31.76
CA ASN A 203 -16.35 -6.83 30.61
C ASN A 203 -15.15 -6.06 30.00
N ALA A 204 -14.50 -5.20 30.78
CA ALA A 204 -13.40 -4.37 30.30
C ALA A 204 -12.21 -5.22 29.81
N LYS A 205 -11.75 -4.99 28.58
CA LYS A 205 -10.64 -5.74 28.00
C LYS A 205 -9.31 -5.00 28.15
N GLU A 206 -8.29 -5.73 28.59
CA GLU A 206 -6.91 -5.24 28.64
C GLU A 206 -6.22 -5.51 27.30
N ILE A 207 -5.52 -4.51 26.76
CA ILE A 207 -4.62 -4.69 25.61
C ILE A 207 -3.21 -4.26 26.01
N ILE A 208 -2.22 -5.07 25.66
CA ILE A 208 -0.81 -4.72 25.83
C ILE A 208 -0.31 -4.09 24.54
N ALA A 209 0.21 -2.87 24.63
CA ALA A 209 0.89 -2.17 23.55
C ALA A 209 2.39 -2.07 23.87
N ASN A 210 3.25 -2.42 22.93
CA ASN A 210 4.69 -2.15 23.04
C ASN A 210 4.94 -0.71 22.60
N ILE A 211 5.43 0.12 23.52
CA ILE A 211 5.80 1.51 23.24
C ILE A 211 7.32 1.63 23.28
N TYR A 212 7.86 2.39 22.33
CA TYR A 212 9.27 2.74 22.29
C TYR A 212 9.45 4.10 22.97
N LEU A 213 10.08 4.12 24.13
CA LEU A 213 10.41 5.34 24.85
C LEU A 213 11.93 5.56 24.81
N LYS A 214 12.34 6.78 24.52
CA LYS A 214 13.73 7.20 24.65
C LYS A 214 13.91 7.82 26.04
N MET A 215 14.73 7.20 26.88
CA MET A 215 14.96 7.64 28.26
C MET A 215 16.27 7.05 28.78
N SER A 216 16.77 7.55 29.90
CA SER A 216 17.93 7.02 30.62
C SER A 216 17.59 5.75 31.41
N GLU A 217 18.62 5.01 31.84
CA GLU A 217 18.44 3.85 32.72
C GLU A 217 17.85 4.24 34.09
N LYS A 218 18.12 5.47 34.56
CA LYS A 218 17.52 6.02 35.79
C LYS A 218 16.01 6.21 35.63
N GLU A 219 15.58 6.87 34.55
CA GLU A 219 14.17 7.11 34.24
C GLU A 219 13.42 5.79 33.99
N LEU A 220 14.05 4.84 33.30
CA LEU A 220 13.47 3.52 33.08
C LEU A 220 13.25 2.75 34.39
N LYS A 221 14.19 2.81 35.33
CA LYS A 221 14.03 2.19 36.66
C LYS A 221 12.90 2.83 37.46
N GLU A 222 12.79 4.15 37.41
CA GLU A 222 11.68 4.87 38.04
C GLU A 222 10.34 4.48 37.39
N TYR A 223 10.32 4.29 36.07
CA TYR A 223 9.17 3.83 35.31
C TYR A 223 8.74 2.39 35.67
N ILE A 224 9.69 1.47 35.87
CA ILE A 224 9.44 0.02 36.09
C ILE A 224 9.16 -0.34 37.56
N LYS A 225 9.35 0.59 38.52
CA LYS A 225 9.45 0.33 39.97
C LYS A 225 8.50 -0.76 40.52
N ASN A 226 9.02 -1.98 40.62
CA ASN A 226 8.52 -3.06 41.48
C ASN A 226 9.20 -2.95 42.85
N LYS A 227 8.44 -3.23 43.92
CA LYS A 227 8.91 -3.23 45.32
C LYS A 227 10.23 -3.99 45.49
N GLY A 228 11.28 -3.31 45.91
CA GLY A 228 12.54 -3.90 46.36
C GLY A 228 13.53 -2.82 46.80
N ASN A 229 13.86 -2.79 48.08
CA ASN A 229 14.88 -1.91 48.67
C ASN A 229 16.28 -2.44 48.30
N GLU A 230 16.78 -2.14 47.10
CA GLU A 230 18.20 -2.30 46.81
C GLU A 230 18.81 -0.95 46.40
N GLU A 231 19.77 -0.49 47.19
CA GLU A 231 20.63 0.64 46.84
C GLU A 231 21.53 0.21 45.67
N VAL A 232 21.38 0.85 44.50
CA VAL A 232 22.21 0.55 43.32
C VAL A 232 22.99 1.79 42.92
N LYS A 233 24.30 1.77 43.16
CA LYS A 233 25.26 2.76 42.63
C LYS A 233 25.55 2.49 41.13
N ASN A 234 25.76 3.57 40.37
CA ASN A 234 26.18 3.65 38.96
C ASN A 234 25.12 3.29 37.90
N LEU A 235 24.12 4.18 37.69
CA LEU A 235 23.23 4.14 36.52
C LEU A 235 23.68 5.17 35.47
N SER A 236 23.69 4.77 34.20
CA SER A 236 24.08 5.65 33.09
C SER A 236 23.01 6.70 32.80
N ASP A 237 23.45 7.93 32.54
CA ASP A 237 22.61 9.06 32.09
C ASP A 237 22.42 9.07 30.56
N GLU A 238 23.01 8.11 29.83
CA GLU A 238 22.80 8.00 28.38
C GLU A 238 21.37 7.57 28.04
N GLU A 239 20.71 8.35 27.18
CA GLU A 239 19.39 8.03 26.66
C GLU A 239 19.46 6.85 25.67
N LYS A 240 18.74 5.77 25.98
CA LYS A 240 18.57 4.61 25.10
C LYS A 240 17.10 4.45 24.73
N LEU A 241 16.85 3.78 23.60
CA LEU A 241 15.49 3.44 23.17
C LEU A 241 15.07 2.12 23.84
N TYR A 242 14.02 2.16 24.66
CA TYR A 242 13.48 1.01 25.36
C TYR A 242 12.12 0.62 24.82
N GLN A 243 11.92 -0.68 24.58
CA GLN A 243 10.62 -1.25 24.27
C GLN A 243 9.95 -1.69 25.56
N ILE A 244 8.85 -1.03 25.93
CA ILE A 244 8.15 -1.29 27.18
C ILE A 244 6.71 -1.73 26.88
N PRO A 245 6.27 -2.90 27.37
CA PRO A 245 4.87 -3.29 27.29
C PRO A 245 4.05 -2.47 28.28
N ILE A 246 3.04 -1.77 27.80
CA ILE A 246 2.12 -0.97 28.61
C ILE A 246 0.71 -1.51 28.39
N THR A 247 0.00 -1.79 29.48
CA THR A 247 -1.40 -2.19 29.44
C THR A 247 -2.29 -0.97 29.29
N TYR A 248 -3.22 -1.04 28.34
CA TYR A 248 -4.22 -0.03 28.03
C TYR A 248 -5.63 -0.59 28.14
N TYR A 249 -6.59 0.30 28.39
CA TYR A 249 -8.02 0.03 28.28
C TYR A 249 -8.66 1.08 27.36
N ASN A 250 -9.62 0.64 26.56
CA ASN A 250 -10.41 1.55 25.75
C ASN A 250 -11.37 2.32 26.65
N ILE A 251 -11.62 3.61 26.39
CA ILE A 251 -12.53 4.37 27.25
C ILE A 251 -13.97 3.83 27.24
N SER A 252 -14.38 3.13 26.17
CA SER A 252 -15.70 2.49 26.09
C SER A 252 -15.92 1.45 27.19
N ASP A 253 -14.83 0.90 27.72
CA ASP A 253 -14.82 -0.12 28.76
C ASP A 253 -14.68 0.47 30.17
N LEU A 254 -14.60 1.79 30.29
CA LEU A 254 -14.39 2.52 31.55
C LEU A 254 -15.60 3.36 31.90
N LYS A 255 -15.80 3.63 33.20
CA LYS A 255 -16.77 4.62 33.68
C LYS A 255 -16.07 5.98 33.79
N ILE A 256 -16.01 6.71 32.67
CA ILE A 256 -15.37 8.02 32.60
C ILE A 256 -16.29 9.09 33.22
N THR A 257 -15.77 9.85 34.18
CA THR A 257 -16.44 11.03 34.74
C THR A 257 -16.08 12.29 33.95
N LYS A 258 -16.90 13.34 34.08
CA LYS A 258 -16.64 14.64 33.43
C LYS A 258 -15.28 15.24 33.82
N GLU A 259 -14.85 15.05 35.07
CA GLU A 259 -13.56 15.55 35.55
C GLU A 259 -12.37 14.88 34.84
N ILE A 260 -12.48 13.58 34.57
CA ILE A 260 -11.45 12.83 33.83
C ILE A 260 -11.45 13.22 32.36
N GLU A 261 -12.63 13.37 31.76
CA GLU A 261 -12.78 13.78 30.37
C GLU A 261 -12.16 15.16 30.10
N GLN A 262 -12.26 16.10 31.05
CA GLN A 262 -11.60 17.41 30.96
C GLN A 262 -10.07 17.34 30.92
N LYS A 263 -9.46 16.23 31.34
CA LYS A 263 -8.01 16.01 31.26
C LYS A 263 -7.59 15.44 29.91
N PHE A 264 -8.53 15.12 29.03
CA PHE A 264 -8.20 14.57 27.73
C PHE A 264 -7.57 15.62 26.83
N VAL A 265 -6.52 15.20 26.14
CA VAL A 265 -5.80 16.01 25.18
C VAL A 265 -6.08 15.49 23.76
N PRO A 266 -6.07 16.37 22.75
CA PRO A 266 -6.14 15.94 21.36
C PRO A 266 -4.95 15.03 20.99
N MET A 267 -5.16 14.20 19.96
CA MET A 267 -4.11 13.38 19.40
C MET A 267 -2.95 14.26 18.90
N LYS A 268 -1.72 14.00 19.38
CA LYS A 268 -0.50 14.62 18.86
C LYS A 268 -0.21 13.98 17.51
N GLU A 269 -0.33 14.77 16.45
CA GLU A 269 0.17 14.35 15.15
C GLU A 269 1.67 14.07 15.27
N LYS A 270 2.16 13.01 14.61
CA LYS A 270 3.61 12.86 14.44
C LYS A 270 4.09 14.14 13.79
N LYS A 271 4.93 14.94 14.48
CA LYS A 271 5.85 15.84 13.79
C LYS A 271 6.45 14.99 12.66
N LYS A 272 6.27 15.39 11.40
CA LYS A 272 6.97 14.78 10.26
C LYS A 272 8.39 14.57 10.75
N SER A 273 8.81 13.32 10.92
CA SER A 273 10.17 13.01 11.33
C SER A 273 11.07 13.62 10.28
N GLN A 274 11.63 14.76 10.64
CA GLN A 274 12.70 15.46 9.95
C GLN A 274 13.93 14.57 10.07
N GLU A 275 13.96 13.55 9.20
CA GLU A 275 15.11 12.66 8.98
C GLU A 275 15.04 12.06 7.56
N ILE A 276 14.50 12.83 6.60
CA ILE A 276 14.81 12.66 5.16
C ILE A 276 15.91 13.66 4.74
N GLU A 277 16.46 14.45 5.66
CA GLU A 277 17.57 15.37 5.38
C GLU A 277 18.98 14.79 5.62
N ASN A 278 19.11 13.47 5.82
CA ASN A 278 20.41 12.79 5.76
C ASN A 278 20.64 12.02 4.44
N SER A 279 19.89 12.32 3.37
CA SER A 279 20.18 11.80 2.02
C SER A 279 20.42 12.88 0.96
N LYS A 280 20.73 14.12 1.37
CA LYS A 280 21.38 15.14 0.50
C LYS A 280 22.88 15.32 0.78
N GLY A 281 23.54 14.27 1.27
CA GLY A 281 24.99 14.19 1.31
C GLY A 281 25.52 13.37 0.14
N GLN A 282 25.46 13.89 -1.08
CA GLN A 282 26.40 13.57 -2.17
C GLN A 282 26.14 14.51 -3.36
N GLY A 283 27.10 15.39 -3.61
CA GLY A 283 27.18 16.23 -4.80
C GLY A 283 26.98 17.72 -4.51
N ILE A 284 28.00 18.36 -3.95
CA ILE A 284 28.77 19.45 -4.58
C ILE A 284 30.04 19.60 -3.72
N GLY A 285 31.17 19.25 -4.32
CA GLY A 285 32.51 19.53 -3.84
C GLY A 285 33.38 19.60 -5.08
N ASP A 286 33.62 20.85 -5.49
CA ASP A 286 34.54 21.40 -6.49
C ASP A 286 34.76 20.64 -7.83
#